data_AF-A0A3D9SWF9-F1
#
_entry.id   AF-A0A3D9SWF9-F1
#
_cell.length_a   1.000
_cell.length_b   1.000
_cell.length_c   1.000
_cell.angle_alpha   90.00
_cell.angle_beta   90.00
_cell.angle_gamma   90.00
#
_symmetry.space_group_name_H-M   'P 1'
#
loop_
_entity.id
_entity.type
_entity.pdbx_description
1 polymer ?
#
loop_
_entity_poly.entity_id
_entity_poly.type
_entity_poly.pdbx_seq_one_letter_code
_entity_poly.pdbx_strand_id
1 'polypeptide(L)'
;MARHLFGGIADFVVGAGDEVTVGSLTGLQNLLVPDQDVTFWTAPSGGVQYTDLLDLTDTPIPDGTLTTGSTGAYPQFRGPDGVTLMYADAGGARRAVVAVDLGADIASLLQRLAELEATVAEQQSLLTYALYGLRYDPGAGAYPSVPAELAGQQYLIWIGPPAPSGARTKDIHIDTVE
;
A
#
# COMPACT_ATOMS: atom_id res chain seq x y z
N MET A 1 7.75 -4.57 1.63
CA MET A 1 7.01 -3.50 0.93
C MET A 1 7.92 -3.06 -0.21
N ALA A 2 7.81 -1.83 -0.75
CA ALA A 2 8.82 -1.30 -1.67
C ALA A 2 9.64 -0.21 -0.95
N ARG A 3 10.88 0.02 -1.42
CA ARG A 3 11.69 1.16 -0.99
C ARG A 3 11.28 2.40 -1.78
N HIS A 4 10.89 3.44 -1.08
CA HIS A 4 10.42 4.69 -1.67
C HIS A 4 11.56 5.66 -1.97
N LEU A 5 11.35 6.52 -2.96
CA LEU A 5 12.26 7.59 -3.36
C LEU A 5 12.03 8.84 -2.51
N PHE A 6 13.11 9.45 -2.03
CA PHE A 6 13.11 10.70 -1.27
C PHE A 6 14.08 11.71 -1.91
N GLY A 7 13.93 12.98 -1.52
CA GLY A 7 14.76 14.08 -2.02
C GLY A 7 14.34 14.57 -3.41
N GLY A 8 15.06 15.57 -3.92
CA GLY A 8 14.83 16.14 -5.25
C GLY A 8 15.03 17.65 -5.29
N ILE A 9 14.49 18.29 -6.33
CA ILE A 9 14.72 19.71 -6.66
C ILE A 9 14.20 20.72 -5.63
N ALA A 10 13.47 20.29 -4.61
CA ALA A 10 12.81 21.16 -3.63
C ALA A 10 13.34 21.01 -2.21
N ASP A 11 14.25 20.06 -1.96
CA ASP A 11 14.73 19.77 -0.62
C ASP A 11 16.19 20.25 -0.45
N PHE A 12 16.35 21.31 0.34
CA PHE A 12 17.63 21.98 0.56
C PHE A 12 17.96 22.09 2.04
N VAL A 13 19.24 22.03 2.39
CA VAL A 13 19.71 22.59 3.65
C VAL A 13 19.82 24.10 3.49
N VAL A 14 19.14 24.80 4.39
CA VAL A 14 19.19 26.26 4.46
C VAL A 14 19.77 26.69 5.80
N GLY A 15 20.85 27.47 5.73
CA GLY A 15 21.40 28.23 6.83
C GLY A 15 20.94 29.68 6.82
N ALA A 16 21.08 30.35 7.96
CA ALA A 16 20.87 31.79 8.04
C ALA A 16 22.10 32.55 7.50
N GLY A 17 21.88 33.48 6.59
CA GLY A 17 22.87 34.44 6.12
C GLY A 17 22.75 35.80 6.79
N ASP A 18 23.28 36.82 6.12
CA ASP A 18 23.24 38.19 6.61
C ASP A 18 21.81 38.75 6.66
N GLU A 19 21.62 39.76 7.51
CA GLU A 19 20.39 40.54 7.53
C GLU A 19 20.31 41.40 6.26
N VAL A 20 19.19 41.32 5.55
CA VAL A 20 18.91 42.05 4.32
C VAL A 20 17.60 42.81 4.47
N THR A 21 17.60 44.08 4.07
CA THR A 21 16.38 44.89 3.99
C THR A 21 15.93 45.01 2.53
N VAL A 22 14.69 44.59 2.24
CA VAL A 22 14.03 44.79 0.94
C VAL A 22 12.78 45.62 1.15
N GLY A 23 12.82 46.89 0.72
CA GLY A 23 11.75 47.85 1.01
C GLY A 23 11.68 48.13 2.52
N SER A 24 10.53 47.81 3.14
CA SER A 24 10.32 47.95 4.59
C SER A 24 10.49 46.64 5.36
N LEU A 25 10.88 45.54 4.70
CA LEU A 25 11.04 44.23 5.33
C LEU A 25 12.52 44.00 5.62
N THR A 26 12.83 43.67 6.87
CA THR A 26 14.16 43.23 7.30
C THR A 26 14.08 41.78 7.74
N GLY A 27 14.99 40.94 7.25
CA GLY A 27 15.08 39.53 7.62
C GLY A 27 16.42 38.94 7.21
N LEU A 28 16.66 37.68 7.56
CA LEU A 28 17.89 36.98 7.20
C LEU A 28 17.77 36.41 5.79
N GLN A 29 18.86 36.50 5.02
CA GLN A 29 18.96 35.80 3.74
C GLN A 29 19.03 34.29 3.96
N ASN A 30 18.35 33.51 3.11
CA ASN A 30 18.50 32.06 3.07
C ASN A 30 19.79 31.70 2.33
N LEU A 31 20.71 31.01 3.01
CA LEU A 31 21.92 30.46 2.40
C LEU A 31 21.73 28.97 2.16
N LEU A 32 21.89 28.52 0.92
CA LEU A 32 21.93 27.10 0.61
C LEU A 32 23.28 26.54 1.05
N VAL A 33 23.28 25.46 1.84
CA VAL A 33 24.49 24.92 2.48
C VAL A 33 24.98 23.68 1.73
N PRO A 34 26.04 23.79 0.89
CA PRO A 34 26.64 22.64 0.23
C PRO A 34 27.46 21.80 1.20
N ASP A 35 27.77 20.56 0.80
CA ASP A 35 28.62 19.63 1.52
C ASP A 35 28.20 19.41 2.99
N GLN A 36 26.91 19.56 3.26
CA GLN A 36 26.33 19.37 4.59
C GLN A 36 25.89 17.91 4.74
N ASP A 37 26.33 17.30 5.84
CA ASP A 37 25.88 15.97 6.26
C ASP A 37 24.47 16.02 6.87
N VAL A 38 23.66 15.05 6.44
CA VAL A 38 22.24 14.98 6.74
C VAL A 38 21.88 13.55 7.13
N THR A 39 21.24 13.40 8.29
CA THR A 39 20.79 12.11 8.79
C THR A 39 19.26 12.06 8.86
N PHE A 40 18.69 10.86 8.77
CA PHE A 40 17.24 10.67 8.70
C PHE A 40 16.75 9.84 9.87
N TRP A 41 15.62 10.24 10.45
CA TRP A 41 15.15 9.70 11.73
C TRP A 41 13.68 9.31 11.70
N THR A 42 13.31 8.38 12.58
CA THR A 42 11.92 7.93 12.77
C THR A 42 11.01 8.98 13.43
N ALA A 43 11.58 10.02 14.05
CA ALA A 43 10.84 11.00 14.83
C ALA A 43 11.47 12.41 14.75
N PRO A 44 10.67 13.48 14.92
CA PRO A 44 11.15 14.87 14.89
C PRO A 44 12.12 15.21 16.03
N SER A 45 12.08 14.45 17.13
CA SER A 45 13.03 14.46 18.22
C SER A 45 13.18 13.04 18.81
N GLY A 46 14.35 12.69 19.32
CA GLY A 46 14.65 11.32 19.77
C GLY A 46 14.64 10.32 18.59
N GLY A 47 13.97 9.18 18.75
CA GLY A 47 13.82 8.18 17.68
C GLY A 47 15.10 7.42 17.36
N VAL A 48 15.06 6.69 16.24
CA VAL A 48 16.18 5.89 15.73
C VAL A 48 16.57 6.44 14.37
N GLN A 49 17.88 6.53 14.11
CA GLN A 49 18.39 6.91 12.80
C GLN A 49 18.17 5.76 11.80
N TYR A 50 17.72 6.10 10.61
CA TYR A 50 17.71 5.20 9.48
C TYR A 50 19.11 5.14 8.87
N THR A 51 19.76 3.98 8.98
CA THR A 51 21.06 3.71 8.35
C THR A 51 20.93 2.89 7.07
N ASP A 52 19.76 2.31 6.81
CA ASP A 52 19.45 1.52 5.64
C ASP A 52 18.96 2.39 4.46
N LEU A 53 19.83 3.30 4.02
CA LEU A 53 19.60 4.20 2.88
C LEU A 53 20.41 3.74 1.68
N LEU A 54 19.85 3.85 0.48
CA LEU A 54 20.53 3.51 -0.76
C LEU A 54 20.54 4.70 -1.72
N ASP A 55 21.56 4.79 -2.55
CA ASP A 55 21.56 5.71 -3.69
C ASP A 55 20.69 5.18 -4.85
N LEU A 56 20.66 5.92 -5.98
CA LEU A 56 19.87 5.54 -7.16
C LEU A 56 20.41 4.31 -7.91
N THR A 57 21.62 3.86 -7.58
CA THR A 57 22.24 2.63 -8.10
C THR A 57 22.06 1.45 -7.16
N ASP A 58 21.24 1.61 -6.11
CA ASP A 58 21.02 0.66 -5.03
C ASP A 58 22.27 0.35 -4.20
N THR A 59 23.26 1.25 -4.22
CA THR A 59 24.45 1.17 -3.36
C THR A 59 24.14 1.75 -1.98
N PRO A 60 24.54 1.09 -0.88
CA PRO A 60 24.34 1.63 0.46
C PRO A 60 25.03 2.97 0.67
N ILE A 61 24.30 3.93 1.24
CA ILE A 61 24.84 5.20 1.69
C ILE A 61 25.52 4.97 3.06
N PRO A 62 26.83 5.21 3.19
CA PRO A 62 27.55 4.95 4.43
C PRO A 62 26.93 5.66 5.64
N ASP A 63 26.81 4.91 6.74
CA ASP A 63 26.31 5.39 8.03
C ASP A 63 24.91 6.05 8.01
N GLY A 64 24.16 5.92 6.91
CA GLY A 64 22.88 6.64 6.73
C GLY A 64 23.04 8.16 6.67
N THR A 65 24.22 8.64 6.26
CA THR A 65 24.53 10.07 6.18
C THR A 65 24.60 10.48 4.72
N LEU A 66 23.67 11.34 4.31
CA LEU A 66 23.63 11.90 2.96
C LEU A 66 24.29 13.28 2.98
N THR A 67 25.21 13.53 2.06
CA THR A 67 25.84 14.84 1.91
C THR A 67 25.13 15.66 0.83
N THR A 68 24.83 16.93 1.10
CA THR A 68 24.22 17.82 0.09
C THR A 68 25.17 18.11 -1.07
N GLY A 69 24.60 18.33 -2.26
CA GLY A 69 25.37 18.75 -3.42
C GLY A 69 25.81 20.22 -3.34
N SER A 70 26.49 20.69 -4.39
CA SER A 70 27.06 22.05 -4.47
C SER A 70 26.04 23.19 -4.37
N THR A 71 24.74 22.89 -4.49
CA THR A 71 23.63 23.84 -4.35
C THR A 71 22.87 23.69 -3.04
N GLY A 72 23.38 22.89 -2.09
CA GLY A 72 22.72 22.59 -0.83
C GLY A 72 21.49 21.68 -0.94
N ALA A 73 21.17 21.19 -2.14
CA ALA A 73 20.10 20.21 -2.35
C ALA A 73 20.55 18.82 -1.89
N TYR A 74 19.64 18.06 -1.29
CA TYR A 74 19.88 16.63 -1.10
C TYR A 74 19.79 15.91 -2.46
N PRO A 75 20.74 15.04 -2.82
CA PRO A 75 20.55 14.09 -3.91
C PRO A 75 19.30 13.24 -3.67
N GLN A 76 18.69 12.72 -4.74
CA GLN A 76 17.67 11.70 -4.57
C GLN A 76 18.27 10.39 -4.05
N PHE A 77 17.53 9.72 -3.18
CA PHE A 77 17.95 8.47 -2.54
C PHE A 77 16.73 7.61 -2.21
N ARG A 78 16.97 6.32 -1.93
CA ARG A 78 15.93 5.38 -1.50
C ARG A 78 15.98 5.19 0.01
N GLY A 79 14.83 5.26 0.64
CA GLY A 79 14.67 4.98 2.06
C GLY A 79 14.64 3.47 2.37
N PRO A 80 14.45 3.12 3.66
CA PRO A 80 14.20 1.75 4.07
C PRO A 80 12.87 1.22 3.51
N ASP A 81 12.71 -0.10 3.53
CA ASP A 81 11.50 -0.76 3.04
C ASP A 81 10.23 -0.29 3.77
N GLY A 82 9.20 0.13 3.03
CA GLY A 82 7.90 0.53 3.55
C GLY A 82 7.87 1.87 4.30
N VAL A 83 8.99 2.62 4.34
CA VAL A 83 9.04 3.94 4.97
C VAL A 83 8.67 5.00 3.93
N THR A 84 7.64 5.80 4.24
CA THR A 84 7.14 6.89 3.36
C THR A 84 7.35 8.29 3.95
N LEU A 85 7.77 8.37 5.21
CA LEU A 85 8.02 9.60 5.95
C LEU A 85 9.27 9.42 6.83
N MET A 86 10.18 10.38 6.76
CA MET A 86 11.36 10.46 7.62
C MET A 86 11.56 11.89 8.13
N TYR A 87 12.43 12.06 9.12
CA TYR A 87 12.80 13.38 9.63
C TYR A 87 14.28 13.65 9.37
N ALA A 88 14.58 14.59 8.47
CA ALA A 88 15.93 15.00 8.12
C ALA A 88 16.51 15.93 9.19
N ASP A 89 17.76 15.67 9.57
CA ASP A 89 18.54 16.43 10.54
C ASP A 89 19.86 16.86 9.90
N ALA A 90 20.07 18.17 9.82
CA ALA A 90 21.28 18.81 9.28
C ALA A 90 21.96 19.70 10.33
N GLY A 91 21.83 19.37 11.63
CA GLY A 91 22.38 20.17 12.74
C GLY A 91 21.40 21.19 13.34
N GLY A 92 20.11 21.08 13.02
CA GLY A 92 19.04 21.94 13.51
C GLY A 92 17.80 21.15 13.93
N ALA A 93 16.63 21.82 14.00
CA ALA A 93 15.38 21.10 14.22
C ALA A 93 15.06 20.20 13.02
N ARG A 94 14.72 18.93 13.28
CA ARG A 94 14.46 17.98 12.21
C ARG A 94 13.20 18.33 11.42
N ARG A 95 13.25 18.10 10.12
CA ARG A 95 12.15 18.41 9.18
C ARG A 95 11.63 17.16 8.52
N ALA A 96 10.31 17.05 8.41
CA ALA A 96 9.66 15.95 7.73
C ALA A 96 10.01 15.95 6.24
N VAL A 97 10.38 14.78 5.71
CA VAL A 97 10.62 14.52 4.29
C VAL A 97 9.72 13.35 3.89
N VAL A 98 8.92 13.57 2.84
CA VAL A 98 7.92 12.62 2.34
C VAL A 98 8.46 11.99 1.06
N ALA A 99 8.13 10.72 0.85
CA ALA A 99 8.44 10.04 -0.39
C ALA A 99 7.82 10.74 -1.62
N VAL A 100 8.60 10.92 -2.69
CA VAL A 100 8.18 11.67 -3.89
C VAL A 100 7.44 10.81 -4.92
N ASP A 101 7.48 9.49 -4.75
CA ASP A 101 6.87 8.51 -5.66
C ASP A 101 5.49 8.01 -5.22
N LEU A 102 4.96 8.51 -4.09
CA LEU A 102 3.64 8.10 -3.56
C LEU A 102 2.49 8.24 -4.58
N GLY A 103 2.58 9.20 -5.51
CA GLY A 103 1.59 9.36 -6.56
C GLY A 103 1.52 8.16 -7.52
N ALA A 104 2.67 7.55 -7.83
CA ALA A 104 2.74 6.35 -8.67
C ALA A 104 2.16 5.13 -7.95
N ASP A 105 2.44 5.01 -6.64
CA ASP A 105 1.88 3.93 -5.82
C ASP A 105 0.34 4.04 -5.72
N ILE A 106 -0.18 5.24 -5.51
CA ILE A 106 -1.63 5.48 -5.50
C ILE A 106 -2.25 5.10 -6.85
N ALA A 107 -1.62 5.50 -7.96
CA ALA A 107 -2.10 5.11 -9.29
C ALA A 107 -2.13 3.58 -9.48
N SER A 108 -1.09 2.88 -9.02
CA SER A 108 -1.03 1.41 -9.05
C SER A 108 -2.12 0.77 -8.19
N LEU A 109 -2.36 1.28 -6.99
CA LEU A 109 -3.43 0.80 -6.11
C LEU A 109 -4.82 1.01 -6.72
N LEU A 110 -5.06 2.15 -7.36
CA LEU A 110 -6.32 2.43 -8.05
C LEU A 110 -6.54 1.48 -9.24
N GLN A 111 -5.49 1.14 -9.99
CA GLN A 111 -5.59 0.16 -11.07
C GLN A 111 -5.94 -1.23 -10.53
N ARG A 112 -5.24 -1.71 -9.48
CA ARG A 112 -5.53 -3.01 -8.85
C ARG A 112 -6.94 -3.07 -8.27
N LEU A 113 -7.44 -1.97 -7.72
CA LEU A 113 -8.80 -1.88 -7.24
C LEU A 113 -9.80 -2.04 -8.39
N ALA A 114 -9.59 -1.35 -9.52
CA ALA A 114 -10.46 -1.49 -10.69
C ALA A 114 -10.45 -2.92 -11.26
N GLU A 115 -9.30 -3.58 -11.30
CA GLU A 115 -9.17 -4.99 -11.71
C GLU A 115 -9.93 -5.94 -10.76
N LEU A 116 -9.86 -5.68 -9.45
CA LEU A 116 -10.59 -6.45 -8.45
C LEU A 116 -12.11 -6.25 -8.57
N GLU A 117 -12.55 -5.00 -8.76
CA GLU A 117 -13.96 -4.67 -8.97
C GLU A 117 -14.51 -5.37 -10.23
N ALA A 118 -13.76 -5.39 -11.33
CA ALA A 118 -14.12 -6.11 -12.55
C ALA A 118 -14.22 -7.63 -12.30
N THR A 119 -13.24 -8.20 -11.60
CA THR A 119 -13.22 -9.65 -11.27
C THR A 119 -14.43 -10.02 -10.41
N VAL A 120 -14.77 -9.20 -9.41
CA VAL A 120 -15.94 -9.42 -8.55
C VAL A 120 -17.24 -9.36 -9.36
N ALA A 121 -17.36 -8.40 -10.29
CA ALA A 121 -18.53 -8.30 -11.16
C ALA A 121 -18.67 -9.53 -12.07
N GLU A 122 -17.56 -10.04 -12.63
CA GLU A 122 -17.56 -11.27 -13.43
C GLU A 122 -17.97 -12.49 -12.58
N GLN A 123 -17.42 -12.61 -11.37
CA GLN A 123 -17.79 -13.70 -10.45
C GLN A 123 -19.29 -13.64 -10.09
N GLN A 124 -19.84 -12.45 -9.81
CA GLN A 124 -21.27 -12.28 -9.57
C GLN A 124 -22.13 -12.70 -10.77
N SER A 125 -21.67 -12.40 -11.99
CA SER A 125 -22.33 -12.88 -13.21
C SER A 125 -22.30 -14.41 -13.31
N LEU A 126 -21.14 -15.04 -13.07
CA LEU A 126 -21.02 -16.49 -13.08
C LEU A 126 -21.92 -17.15 -12.02
N LEU A 127 -22.04 -16.57 -10.83
CA LEU A 127 -22.93 -17.09 -9.78
C LEU A 127 -24.41 -17.00 -10.15
N THR A 128 -24.78 -16.10 -11.06
CA THR A 128 -26.15 -16.03 -11.60
C THR A 128 -26.47 -17.23 -12.49
N TYR A 129 -25.45 -17.79 -13.17
CA TYR A 129 -25.58 -18.97 -14.03
C TYR A 129 -25.12 -20.28 -13.37
N ALA A 130 -24.57 -20.21 -12.15
CA ALA A 130 -24.09 -21.37 -11.43
C ALA A 130 -25.25 -22.17 -10.82
N LEU A 131 -25.26 -23.47 -11.11
CA LEU A 131 -26.09 -24.44 -10.39
C LEU A 131 -25.32 -24.92 -9.15
N TYR A 132 -25.91 -24.78 -7.97
CA TYR A 132 -25.31 -25.22 -6.72
C TYR A 132 -25.78 -26.63 -6.35
N GLY A 133 -24.81 -27.53 -6.12
CA GLY A 133 -25.05 -28.92 -5.76
C GLY A 133 -24.97 -29.17 -4.24
N LEU A 134 -26.01 -29.77 -3.67
CA LEU A 134 -26.02 -30.33 -2.32
C LEU A 134 -25.90 -31.85 -2.41
N ARG A 135 -24.79 -32.40 -1.92
CA ARG A 135 -24.54 -33.84 -1.93
C ARG A 135 -25.03 -34.48 -0.64
N TYR A 136 -25.68 -35.64 -0.75
CA TYR A 136 -26.06 -36.45 0.40
C TYR A 136 -24.80 -36.94 1.14
N ASP A 137 -24.80 -36.82 2.46
CA ASP A 137 -23.76 -37.38 3.33
C ASP A 137 -24.28 -38.69 3.95
N PRO A 138 -23.81 -39.87 3.50
CA PRO A 138 -24.24 -41.15 4.04
C PRO A 138 -23.77 -41.38 5.49
N GLY A 139 -22.70 -40.71 5.92
CA GLY A 139 -22.23 -40.78 7.31
C GLY A 139 -23.15 -40.03 8.28
N ALA A 140 -23.72 -38.91 7.83
CA ALA A 140 -24.72 -38.15 8.59
C ALA A 140 -26.16 -38.63 8.35
N GLY A 141 -26.39 -39.42 7.30
CA GLY A 141 -27.73 -39.86 6.91
C GLY A 141 -28.60 -38.74 6.37
N ALA A 142 -28.02 -37.61 5.93
CA ALA A 142 -28.76 -36.39 5.58
C ALA A 142 -28.05 -35.58 4.49
N TYR A 143 -28.83 -34.70 3.83
CA TYR A 143 -28.26 -33.61 3.04
C TYR A 143 -27.80 -32.47 3.96
N PRO A 144 -26.77 -31.70 3.56
CA PRO A 144 -26.44 -30.46 4.24
C PRO A 144 -27.60 -29.47 4.17
N SER A 145 -27.74 -28.63 5.21
CA SER A 145 -28.70 -27.52 5.19
C SER A 145 -28.37 -26.55 4.07
N VAL A 146 -29.39 -26.00 3.40
CA VAL A 146 -29.21 -24.95 2.40
C VAL A 146 -28.52 -23.75 3.07
N PRO A 147 -27.32 -23.35 2.63
CA PRO A 147 -26.66 -22.15 3.14
C PRO A 147 -27.53 -20.90 2.95
N ALA A 148 -27.48 -19.96 3.89
CA ALA A 148 -28.31 -18.76 3.86
C ALA A 148 -28.04 -17.91 2.60
N GLU A 149 -26.81 -17.95 2.09
CA GLU A 149 -26.35 -17.29 0.87
C GLU A 149 -27.04 -17.83 -0.38
N LEU A 150 -27.53 -19.08 -0.35
CA LEU A 150 -28.23 -19.73 -1.45
C LEU A 150 -29.76 -19.61 -1.33
N ALA A 151 -30.28 -18.96 -0.29
CA ALA A 151 -31.73 -18.81 -0.12
C ALA A 151 -32.39 -18.08 -1.31
N GLY A 152 -31.67 -17.14 -1.94
CA GLY A 152 -32.10 -16.41 -3.12
C GLY A 152 -31.88 -17.13 -4.46
N GLN A 153 -31.18 -18.27 -4.49
CA GLN A 153 -30.92 -19.01 -5.72
C GLN A 153 -32.19 -19.66 -6.26
N GLN A 154 -32.40 -19.58 -7.57
CA GLN A 154 -33.64 -20.03 -8.20
C GLN A 154 -33.74 -21.57 -8.29
N TYR A 155 -32.60 -22.26 -8.41
CA TYR A 155 -32.51 -23.70 -8.57
C TYR A 155 -31.33 -24.25 -7.78
N LEU A 156 -31.54 -25.36 -7.06
CA LEU A 156 -30.46 -26.19 -6.50
C LEU A 156 -30.48 -27.57 -7.15
N ILE A 157 -29.32 -28.22 -7.16
CA ILE A 157 -29.18 -29.63 -7.54
C ILE A 157 -28.94 -30.43 -6.26
N TRP A 158 -29.73 -31.46 -6.01
CA TRP A 158 -29.57 -32.40 -4.91
C TRP A 158 -29.01 -33.70 -5.49
N ILE A 159 -27.88 -34.18 -4.97
CA ILE A 159 -27.15 -35.33 -5.53
C ILE A 159 -27.04 -36.41 -4.45
N GLY A 160 -27.65 -37.57 -4.66
CA GLY A 160 -27.60 -38.67 -3.70
C GLY A 160 -28.93 -39.38 -3.51
N PRO A 161 -28.93 -40.61 -2.98
CA PRO A 161 -30.11 -41.21 -2.36
C PRO A 161 -30.18 -40.83 -0.87
N PRO A 162 -31.34 -40.76 -0.20
CA PRO A 162 -32.71 -40.85 -0.73
C PRO A 162 -33.18 -39.50 -1.29
N ALA A 163 -34.40 -39.44 -1.84
CA ALA A 163 -34.98 -38.18 -2.31
C ALA A 163 -34.98 -37.09 -1.19
N PRO A 164 -34.51 -35.87 -1.48
CA PRO A 164 -34.41 -34.80 -0.50
C PRO A 164 -35.80 -34.34 -0.04
N SER A 165 -36.04 -34.39 1.27
CA SER A 165 -37.30 -33.92 1.87
C SER A 165 -37.43 -32.39 1.92
N GLY A 166 -36.32 -31.66 1.79
CA GLY A 166 -36.24 -30.19 1.82
C GLY A 166 -36.11 -29.52 0.44
N ALA A 167 -36.21 -30.28 -0.66
CA ALA A 167 -36.08 -29.72 -2.00
C ALA A 167 -37.27 -28.81 -2.36
N ARG A 168 -36.96 -27.69 -3.02
CA ARG A 168 -37.96 -26.74 -3.52
C ARG A 168 -38.57 -27.25 -4.81
N THR A 169 -39.76 -26.76 -5.17
CA THR A 169 -40.52 -27.22 -6.36
C THR A 169 -39.74 -27.19 -7.68
N LYS A 170 -38.73 -26.33 -7.79
CA LYS A 170 -37.91 -26.17 -9.00
C LYS A 170 -36.54 -26.84 -8.91
N ASP A 171 -36.16 -27.38 -7.76
CA ASP A 171 -34.86 -28.00 -7.61
C ASP A 171 -34.79 -29.32 -8.39
N ILE A 172 -33.58 -29.69 -8.81
CA ILE A 172 -33.30 -30.91 -9.55
C ILE A 172 -32.75 -31.95 -8.56
N HIS A 173 -33.35 -33.13 -8.52
CA HIS A 173 -32.78 -34.26 -7.79
C HIS A 173 -32.13 -35.23 -8.78
N ILE A 174 -30.86 -35.54 -8.52
CA ILE A 174 -30.09 -36.58 -9.20
C ILE A 174 -29.95 -37.72 -8.20
N ASP A 175 -30.78 -38.74 -8.38
CA ASP A 175 -30.65 -39.99 -7.64
C ASP A 175 -29.39 -40.72 -8.12
N THR A 176 -28.40 -40.82 -7.24
CA THR A 176 -27.17 -41.54 -7.55
C THR A 176 -27.26 -42.92 -6.94
N VAL A 177 -26.98 -43.94 -7.75
CA VAL A 177 -26.80 -45.30 -7.25
C VAL A 177 -25.39 -45.37 -6.67
N GLU A 178 -25.23 -45.16 -5.37
CA GLU A 178 -23.98 -45.51 -4.65
C GLU A 178 -24.02 -46.96 -4.18
#